data_AF-A0A815WW45-F1
#
_entry.id   AF-A0A815WW45-F1
#
_cell.length_a   1.000
_cell.length_b   1.000
_cell.length_c   1.000
_cell.angle_alpha   90.00
_cell.angle_beta   90.00
_cell.angle_gamma   90.00
#
_symmetry.space_group_name_H-M   'P 1'
#
loop_
_entity.id
_entity.type
_entity.pdbx_description
1 polymer ?
#
loop_
_entity_poly.entity_id
_entity_poly.type
_entity_poly.pdbx_seq_one_letter_code
_entity_poly.pdbx_strand_id
1 'polypeptide(L)'
;MTIICSKTLISLLFLSILYFNLASAQLLCWQCDPCPDPFDNSSSLVSLATCTSSQTICVKNTISTPSSARVAKGCVSSCTPSSPNSFGSGASVACCNTNYCNLSTKKELSLTICILFMPLYWLISYLRQYT
;
A
#
# COMPACT_ATOMS: atom_id res chain seq x y z
N MET A 1 36.81 1.09 25.79
CA MET A 1 36.03 -0.14 25.49
C MET A 1 34.56 0.13 25.82
N THR A 2 33.88 0.93 25.00
CA THR A 2 32.50 1.44 25.27
C THR A 2 31.69 1.60 23.98
N ILE A 3 32.37 1.80 22.84
CA ILE A 3 31.77 2.02 21.51
C ILE A 3 31.09 0.75 20.94
N ILE A 4 31.56 -0.44 21.34
CA ILE A 4 31.03 -1.73 20.86
C ILE A 4 29.63 -2.00 21.43
N CYS A 5 29.35 -1.54 22.66
CA CYS A 5 28.06 -1.71 23.33
C CYS A 5 26.95 -0.85 22.70
N SER A 6 27.29 0.28 22.08
CA SER A 6 26.33 1.16 21.40
C SER A 6 25.85 0.58 20.06
N LYS A 7 26.75 -0.03 19.26
CA LYS A 7 26.41 -0.56 17.92
C LYS A 7 25.54 -1.81 17.97
N THR A 8 25.79 -2.71 18.92
CA THR A 8 24.98 -3.91 19.13
C THR A 8 23.58 -3.58 19.63
N LEU A 9 23.44 -2.57 20.50
CA LEU A 9 22.16 -2.12 21.04
C LEU A 9 21.29 -1.46 19.96
N ILE A 10 21.89 -0.66 19.08
CA ILE A 10 21.21 -0.07 17.91
C ILE A 10 20.77 -1.16 16.91
N SER A 11 21.63 -2.16 16.65
CA SER A 11 21.30 -3.29 15.77
C SER A 11 20.11 -4.11 16.28
N LEU A 12 20.09 -4.41 17.58
CA LEU A 12 18.98 -5.15 18.21
C LEU A 12 17.66 -4.36 18.20
N LEU A 13 17.72 -3.04 18.42
CA LEU A 13 16.58 -2.14 18.26
C LEU A 13 16.05 -2.12 16.82
N PHE A 14 16.94 -2.13 15.83
CA PHE A 14 16.53 -2.18 14.42
C PHE A 14 15.87 -3.53 14.06
N LEU A 15 16.45 -4.65 14.52
CA LEU A 15 15.87 -5.98 14.30
C LEU A 15 14.52 -6.14 14.98
N SER A 16 14.33 -5.60 16.20
CA SER A 16 13.04 -5.68 16.89
C SER A 16 11.97 -4.84 16.19
N ILE A 17 12.30 -3.63 15.73
CA ILE A 17 11.39 -2.80 14.92
C ILE A 17 11.02 -3.54 13.63
N LEU A 18 11.98 -4.15 12.93
CA LEU A 18 11.71 -4.91 11.71
C LEU A 18 10.79 -6.11 11.97
N TYR A 19 11.01 -6.83 13.08
CA TYR A 19 10.21 -7.98 13.49
C TYR A 19 8.77 -7.59 13.86
N PHE A 20 8.58 -6.50 14.62
CA PHE A 20 7.25 -5.99 14.99
C PHE A 20 6.44 -5.56 13.76
N ASN A 21 7.08 -4.96 12.75
CA ASN A 21 6.42 -4.60 11.50
C ASN A 21 5.99 -5.83 10.67
N LEU A 22 6.67 -6.96 10.82
CA LEU A 22 6.33 -8.22 10.13
C LEU A 22 5.17 -8.98 10.79
N ALA A 23 5.04 -8.89 12.12
CA ALA A 23 4.11 -9.72 12.89
C ALA A 23 2.65 -9.19 12.95
N SER A 24 2.40 -7.93 12.58
CA SER A 24 1.10 -7.26 12.78
C SER A 24 0.52 -6.62 11.52
N ALA A 25 0.84 -7.12 10.33
CA ALA A 25 0.33 -6.52 9.10
C ALA A 25 -1.10 -6.99 8.78
N GLN A 26 -2.10 -6.52 9.54
CA GLN A 26 -3.47 -6.54 9.06
C GLN A 26 -3.59 -5.61 7.85
N LEU A 27 -4.20 -6.09 6.77
CA LEU A 27 -4.38 -5.30 5.56
C LEU A 27 -5.36 -4.15 5.82
N LEU A 28 -5.01 -2.95 5.39
CA LEU A 28 -5.86 -1.77 5.48
C LEU A 28 -6.32 -1.38 4.08
N CYS A 29 -7.62 -1.24 3.88
CA CYS A 29 -8.21 -0.86 2.59
C CYS A 29 -9.12 0.36 2.75
N TRP A 30 -9.28 1.13 1.67
CA TRP A 30 -10.37 2.11 1.59
C TRP A 30 -11.71 1.40 1.43
N GLN A 31 -12.73 1.87 2.14
CA GLN A 31 -14.09 1.34 2.13
C GLN A 31 -15.08 2.46 1.79
N CYS A 32 -15.94 2.22 0.81
CA CYS A 32 -17.08 3.08 0.45
C CYS A 32 -18.02 2.38 -0.52
N ASP A 33 -19.33 2.63 -0.40
CA ASP A 33 -20.33 2.20 -1.38
C ASP A 33 -21.63 3.04 -1.29
N PRO A 34 -21.94 3.90 -2.27
CA PRO A 34 -21.09 4.32 -3.37
C PRO A 34 -19.97 5.26 -2.90
N CYS A 35 -18.81 5.19 -3.53
CA CYS A 35 -17.75 6.17 -3.34
C CYS A 35 -18.10 7.48 -4.05
N PRO A 36 -17.73 8.65 -3.50
CA PRO A 36 -17.87 9.92 -4.18
C PRO A 36 -17.05 9.93 -5.49
N ASP A 37 -17.59 10.60 -6.51
CA ASP A 37 -16.92 10.83 -7.80
C ASP A 37 -16.88 12.35 -8.11
N PRO A 38 -15.69 12.96 -8.28
CA PRO A 38 -14.35 12.37 -8.16
C PRO A 38 -14.07 11.86 -6.75
N PHE A 39 -13.14 10.91 -6.62
CA PHE A 39 -12.82 10.28 -5.33
C PHE A 39 -12.30 11.33 -4.33
N ASP A 40 -13.13 11.64 -3.33
CA ASP A 40 -12.80 12.51 -2.21
C ASP A 40 -12.62 11.69 -0.93
N ASN A 41 -11.38 11.63 -0.44
CA ASN A 41 -11.03 10.91 0.79
C ASN A 41 -11.44 11.67 2.08
N SER A 42 -11.87 12.93 1.97
CA SER A 42 -12.39 13.72 3.08
C SER A 42 -13.89 13.54 3.26
N SER A 43 -14.55 12.86 2.32
CA SER A 43 -15.97 12.54 2.40
C SER A 43 -16.26 11.61 3.59
N SER A 44 -17.35 11.90 4.31
CA SER A 44 -17.85 11.03 5.40
C SER A 44 -18.30 9.64 4.93
N LEU A 45 -18.51 9.47 3.61
CA LEU A 45 -18.84 8.18 3.00
C LEU A 45 -17.61 7.27 2.82
N VAL A 46 -16.41 7.82 2.97
CA VAL A 46 -15.14 7.10 2.79
C VAL A 46 -14.51 6.85 4.14
N SER A 47 -14.15 5.59 4.40
CA SER A 47 -13.46 5.20 5.62
C SER A 47 -12.31 4.25 5.33
N LEU A 48 -11.39 4.15 6.29
CA LEU A 48 -10.36 3.11 6.29
C LEU A 48 -10.90 1.90 7.06
N ALA A 49 -10.84 0.73 6.42
CA ALA A 49 -11.21 -0.53 7.02
C ALA A 49 -9.97 -1.39 7.24
N THR A 50 -9.82 -1.88 8.48
CA THR A 50 -8.89 -2.97 8.78
C THR A 50 -9.55 -4.28 8.36
N CYS A 51 -8.97 -4.96 7.39
CA CYS A 51 -9.48 -6.22 6.90
C CYS A 51 -9.35 -7.32 7.95
N THR A 52 -10.29 -8.26 7.93
CA THR A 52 -10.23 -9.44 8.80
C THR A 52 -9.08 -10.37 8.38
N SER A 53 -8.74 -11.34 9.23
CA SER A 53 -7.72 -12.35 8.91
C SER A 53 -8.04 -13.19 7.66
N SER A 54 -9.32 -13.30 7.28
CA SER A 54 -9.77 -13.98 6.06
C SER A 54 -9.81 -13.08 4.83
N GLN A 55 -9.70 -11.76 5.00
CA GLN A 55 -9.73 -10.77 3.93
C GLN A 55 -8.32 -10.26 3.64
N THR A 56 -7.72 -10.77 2.58
CA THR A 56 -6.32 -10.49 2.22
C THR A 56 -6.18 -9.61 0.99
N ILE A 57 -7.29 -9.06 0.48
CA ILE A 57 -7.32 -8.30 -0.78
C ILE A 57 -8.17 -7.04 -0.61
N CYS A 58 -7.64 -5.89 -1.05
CA CYS A 58 -8.42 -4.69 -1.30
C CYS A 58 -9.01 -4.75 -2.72
N VAL A 59 -10.31 -4.47 -2.82
CA VAL A 59 -11.04 -4.41 -4.09
C VAL A 59 -11.49 -2.98 -4.40
N LYS A 60 -11.53 -2.67 -5.69
CA LYS A 60 -12.22 -1.52 -6.28
C LYS A 60 -13.10 -2.02 -7.42
N ASN A 61 -14.41 -1.91 -7.25
CA ASN A 61 -15.41 -2.18 -8.29
C ASN A 61 -15.85 -0.87 -8.92
N THR A 62 -15.84 -0.80 -10.24
CA THR A 62 -16.32 0.35 -11.01
C THR A 62 -17.31 -0.14 -12.04
N ILE A 63 -18.54 0.37 -12.01
CA ILE A 63 -19.55 0.11 -13.03
C ILE A 63 -19.70 1.40 -13.82
N SER A 64 -19.30 1.40 -15.08
CA SER A 64 -19.38 2.55 -15.97
C SER A 64 -20.47 2.37 -17.02
N THR A 65 -21.20 3.46 -17.26
CA THR A 65 -22.12 3.67 -18.38
C THR A 65 -21.65 4.91 -19.14
N PRO A 66 -22.15 5.17 -20.37
CA PRO A 66 -21.74 6.35 -21.15
C PRO A 66 -21.98 7.69 -20.44
N SER A 67 -22.92 7.75 -19.50
CA SER A 67 -23.34 8.98 -18.80
C SER A 67 -22.98 9.03 -17.32
N SER A 68 -22.53 7.92 -16.72
CA SER A 68 -22.31 7.84 -15.27
C SER A 68 -21.41 6.67 -14.89
N ALA A 69 -20.69 6.81 -13.78
CA ALA A 69 -19.92 5.73 -13.17
C ALA A 69 -20.28 5.59 -11.68
N ARG A 70 -20.30 4.35 -11.20
CA ARG A 70 -20.47 4.01 -9.79
C ARG A 70 -19.25 3.24 -9.31
N VAL A 71 -18.64 3.69 -8.22
CA VAL A 71 -17.46 3.05 -7.64
C VAL A 71 -17.79 2.51 -6.25
N ALA A 72 -17.30 1.33 -5.94
CA ALA A 72 -17.32 0.75 -4.60
C ALA A 72 -15.94 0.20 -4.24
N LYS A 73 -15.56 0.24 -2.96
CA LYS A 73 -14.26 -0.21 -2.46
C LYS A 73 -14.40 -0.97 -1.16
N GLY A 74 -13.49 -1.91 -0.91
CA GLY A 74 -13.42 -2.57 0.39
C GLY A 74 -12.43 -3.73 0.50
N CYS A 75 -12.59 -4.52 1.56
CA CYS A 75 -11.84 -5.75 1.85
C CYS A 75 -12.59 -7.00 1.35
N VAL A 76 -11.89 -7.93 0.70
CA VAL A 76 -12.44 -9.22 0.26
C VAL A 76 -11.43 -10.36 0.46
N SER A 77 -11.93 -11.59 0.55
CA SER A 77 -11.11 -12.81 0.65
C SER A 77 -10.55 -13.26 -0.70
N SER A 78 -11.27 -12.98 -1.78
CA SER A 78 -10.92 -13.37 -3.15
C SER A 78 -11.39 -12.29 -4.12
N CYS A 79 -10.62 -12.08 -5.19
CA CYS A 79 -10.92 -11.05 -6.18
C CYS A 79 -10.38 -11.48 -7.55
N THR A 80 -11.21 -11.35 -8.59
CA THR A 80 -10.82 -11.64 -9.98
C THR A 80 -10.85 -10.33 -10.77
N PRO A 81 -9.69 -9.84 -11.25
CA PRO A 81 -9.64 -8.61 -12.02
C PRO A 81 -10.48 -8.71 -13.29
N SER A 82 -11.18 -7.62 -13.63
CA SER A 82 -11.94 -7.53 -14.88
C SER A 82 -11.83 -6.13 -15.48
N SER A 83 -11.90 -6.07 -16.81
CA SER A 83 -11.92 -4.83 -17.58
C SER A 83 -13.32 -4.58 -18.17
N PRO A 84 -13.69 -3.31 -18.38
CA PRO A 84 -14.91 -2.99 -19.12
C PRO A 84 -14.80 -3.47 -20.58
N ASN A 85 -15.92 -3.44 -21.30
CA ASN A 85 -15.93 -3.79 -22.72
C ASN A 85 -15.17 -2.75 -23.56
N SER A 86 -14.91 -3.06 -24.83
CA SER A 86 -14.14 -2.20 -25.75
C SER A 86 -14.75 -0.80 -25.97
N PHE A 87 -16.01 -0.58 -25.58
CA PHE A 87 -16.69 0.71 -25.65
C PHE A 87 -16.62 1.50 -24.31
N GLY A 88 -15.82 1.06 -23.35
CA GLY A 88 -15.66 1.70 -22.04
C GLY A 88 -16.85 1.54 -21.09
N SER A 89 -17.86 0.77 -21.50
CA SER A 89 -19.04 0.47 -20.69
C SER A 89 -18.89 -0.88 -20.00
N GLY A 90 -19.44 -1.01 -18.79
CA GLY A 90 -19.47 -2.27 -18.05
C GLY A 90 -18.72 -2.23 -16.72
N ALA A 91 -18.51 -3.41 -16.14
CA ALA A 91 -17.91 -3.57 -14.83
C ALA A 91 -16.40 -3.80 -14.93
N SER A 92 -15.64 -2.98 -14.20
CA SER A 92 -14.22 -3.19 -13.94
C SER A 92 -14.00 -3.54 -12.47
N VAL A 93 -13.19 -4.56 -12.25
CA VAL A 93 -12.76 -5.00 -10.92
C VAL A 93 -11.25 -4.88 -10.86
N ALA A 94 -10.74 -4.11 -9.90
CA ALA A 94 -9.32 -4.02 -9.60
C ALA A 94 -9.04 -4.60 -8.21
N CYS A 95 -8.01 -5.43 -8.12
CA CYS A 95 -7.62 -6.16 -6.93
C CYS A 95 -6.16 -5.85 -6.58
N CYS A 96 -5.85 -5.70 -5.31
CA CYS A 96 -4.49 -5.53 -4.81
C CYS A 96 -4.40 -5.93 -3.34
N ASN A 97 -3.20 -6.23 -2.83
CA ASN A 97 -3.01 -6.84 -1.51
C ASN A 97 -2.02 -6.07 -0.62
N THR A 98 -1.87 -4.77 -0.87
CA THR A 98 -1.02 -3.87 -0.07
C THR A 98 -1.87 -2.80 0.60
N ASN A 99 -1.39 -2.24 1.71
CA ASN A 99 -2.15 -1.24 2.46
C ASN A 99 -2.51 -0.05 1.55
N TYR A 100 -3.79 0.32 1.57
CA TYR A 100 -4.38 1.46 0.86
C TYR A 100 -4.31 1.38 -0.68
N CYS A 101 -4.00 0.22 -1.23
CA CYS A 101 -3.70 0.05 -2.65
C CYS A 101 -4.91 0.25 -3.58
N ASN A 102 -6.14 0.16 -3.05
CA ASN A 102 -7.37 0.44 -3.81
C ASN A 102 -7.68 1.94 -3.92
N LEU A 103 -6.70 2.81 -3.65
CA LEU A 103 -6.75 4.23 -3.98
C LEU A 103 -6.75 4.43 -5.50
N SER A 104 -7.53 5.39 -6.00
CA SER A 104 -7.75 5.58 -7.44
C SER A 104 -6.54 6.12 -8.21
N THR A 105 -5.38 6.31 -7.57
CA THR A 105 -4.24 7.02 -8.14
C THR A 105 -3.03 6.10 -8.21
N LYS A 106 -2.77 5.53 -9.40
CA LYS A 106 -1.46 4.96 -9.71
C LYS A 106 -0.44 6.09 -9.81
N LYS A 107 0.11 6.52 -8.67
CA LYS A 107 1.45 7.10 -8.60
C LYS A 107 2.24 6.24 -7.64
N GLU A 108 2.71 5.10 -8.14
CA GLU A 108 3.74 4.34 -7.44
C GLU A 108 5.06 5.13 -7.56
N LEU A 109 5.26 6.06 -6.62
CA LEU A 109 6.60 6.56 -6.34
C LEU A 109 7.31 5.47 -5.56
N SER A 110 8.19 4.72 -6.23
CA SER A 110 8.93 3.60 -5.64
C SER A 110 9.90 4.10 -4.56
N LEU A 111 9.45 4.11 -3.30
CA LEU A 111 10.24 4.40 -2.10
C LEU A 111 11.40 3.40 -1.91
N THR A 112 11.32 2.22 -2.53
CA THR A 112 12.35 1.17 -2.52
C THR A 112 13.69 1.68 -3.06
N ILE A 113 13.66 2.60 -4.02
CA ILE A 113 14.85 3.24 -4.58
C ILE A 113 15.56 4.03 -3.46
N CYS A 114 14.86 4.91 -2.75
CA CYS A 114 15.46 5.76 -1.72
C CYS A 114 16.10 4.97 -0.56
N ILE A 115 15.51 3.83 -0.16
CA ILE A 115 15.97 3.03 0.98
C ILE A 115 17.28 2.28 0.67
N LEU A 116 17.55 1.94 -0.60
CA LEU A 116 18.78 1.23 -1.00
C LEU A 116 19.96 2.18 -1.29
N PHE A 117 19.70 3.40 -1.74
CA PHE A 117 20.77 4.36 -2.05
C PHE A 117 21.40 5.01 -0.81
N MET A 118 20.64 5.21 0.27
CA MET A 118 21.15 5.78 1.53
C MET A 118 22.27 4.93 2.18
N PRO A 119 22.12 3.61 2.39
CA PRO A 119 23.19 2.80 2.97
C PRO A 119 24.36 2.57 2.01
N LEU A 120 24.11 2.50 0.70
CA LEU A 120 25.17 2.33 -0.31
C LEU A 120 26.07 3.58 -0.38
N TYR A 121 25.49 4.77 -0.34
CA TYR A 121 26.23 6.04 -0.28
C TYR A 121 27.08 6.15 0.99
N TRP A 122 26.54 5.69 2.13
CA TRP A 122 27.28 5.65 3.40
C TRP A 122 28.44 4.65 3.36
N LEU A 123 28.27 3.51 2.69
CA LEU A 123 29.32 2.50 2.53
C LEU A 123 30.46 2.99 1.62
N ILE A 124 30.12 3.65 0.51
CA ILE A 124 31.09 4.23 -0.44
C ILE A 124 31.90 5.35 0.23
N SER A 125 31.25 6.22 0.99
CA SER A 125 31.93 7.31 1.71
C SER A 125 32.82 6.81 2.85
N TYR A 126 32.49 5.69 3.49
CA TYR A 126 33.36 5.01 4.44
C TYR A 126 34.59 4.42 3.76
N LEU A 127 34.43 3.65 2.67
CA LEU A 127 35.54 3.02 1.96
C LEU A 127 36.55 4.05 1.42
N ARG A 128 36.08 5.24 1.01
CA ARG A 128 36.93 6.34 0.54
C ARG A 128 37.87 6.90 1.62
N GLN A 129 37.59 6.73 2.90
CA GLN A 129 38.46 7.22 3.99
C GLN A 129 39.64 6.30 4.27
N TYR A 130 39.67 5.09 3.69
CA TYR A 130 40.70 4.08 3.92
C TYR A 130 41.58 3.80 2.69
N THR A 131 41.39 4.56 1.62
CA THR A 131 42.20 4.58 0.39
C THR A 131 42.82 5.96 0.22
#